data_AF-J8E603-F1
#
_entry.id   AF-J8E603-F1
#
_cell.length_a   1.000
_cell.length_b   1.000
_cell.length_c   1.000
_cell.angle_alpha   90.00
_cell.angle_beta   90.00
_cell.angle_gamma   90.00
#
_symmetry.space_group_name_H-M   'P 1'
#
loop_
_entity.id
_entity.type
_entity.pdbx_description
1 polymer ?
#
loop_
_entity_poly.entity_id
_entity_poly.type
_entity_poly.pdbx_seq_one_letter_code
_entity_poly.pdbx_strand_id
1 'polypeptide(L)' 'MNPGYKINHKKVQRIMKELGLKSLVRIKKYRSYKGKVGKIAPNILERNFKTEKPNEKWVTDITEFKLCGY' A
#
# COMPACT_ATOMS: atom_id res chain seq x y z
N MET A 1 -8.49 -22.99 -27.03
CA MET A 1 -9.51 -22.14 -26.39
C MET A 1 -10.27 -23.00 -25.38
N ASN A 2 -10.11 -22.76 -24.08
CA ASN A 2 -10.87 -23.51 -23.08
C ASN A 2 -12.32 -22.99 -23.07
N PRO A 3 -13.35 -23.86 -23.15
CA PRO A 3 -14.73 -23.43 -23.03
C PRO A 3 -14.90 -22.79 -21.65
N GLY A 4 -15.30 -21.51 -21.64
CA GLY A 4 -15.41 -20.71 -20.42
C GLY A 4 -16.58 -21.18 -19.56
N TYR A 5 -16.36 -22.22 -18.76
CA TYR A 5 -17.35 -22.66 -17.78
C TYR A 5 -17.58 -21.54 -16.76
N LYS A 6 -18.79 -20.96 -16.76
CA LYS A 6 -19.24 -19.99 -15.74
C LYS A 6 -19.50 -20.73 -14.43
N ILE A 7 -18.45 -21.04 -13.69
CA ILE A 7 -18.52 -21.68 -12.38
C ILE A 7 -18.37 -20.60 -11.30
N ASN A 8 -19.22 -20.65 -10.28
CA ASN A 8 -19.09 -19.78 -9.11
C ASN A 8 -17.76 -20.05 -8.38
N HIS A 9 -17.02 -19.01 -8.04
CA HIS A 9 -15.75 -19.11 -7.29
C HIS A 9 -15.90 -19.87 -5.97
N LYS A 10 -17.08 -19.84 -5.32
CA LYS A 10 -17.37 -20.62 -4.10
C LYS A 10 -17.31 -22.13 -4.35
N LYS A 11 -17.81 -22.59 -5.51
CA LYS A 11 -17.80 -24.00 -5.90
C LYS A 11 -16.36 -24.47 -6.14
N VAL A 12 -15.56 -23.66 -6.82
CA VAL A 12 -14.12 -23.90 -7.02
C VAL A 12 -13.40 -24.00 -5.67
N GLN A 13 -13.64 -23.04 -4.76
CA GLN A 13 -13.01 -23.03 -3.44
C GLN A 13 -13.35 -24.28 -2.60
N ARG A 14 -14.62 -24.73 -2.63
CA ARG A 14 -15.04 -25.94 -1.93
C ARG A 14 -14.32 -27.19 -2.45
N ILE A 15 -14.28 -27.36 -3.78
CA ILE A 15 -13.60 -28.50 -4.42
C ILE A 15 -12.10 -28.48 -4.11
N MET A 16 -11.45 -27.31 -4.16
CA MET A 16 -10.03 -27.19 -3.78
C MET A 16 -9.80 -27.60 -2.33
N LYS A 17 -10.72 -27.26 -1.40
CA LYS A 17 -10.63 -27.65 0.00
C LYS A 17 -10.78 -29.16 0.20
N GLU A 18 -11.76 -29.78 -0.47
CA GLU A 18 -11.98 -31.24 -0.43
C GLU A 18 -10.79 -32.02 -0.97
N LEU A 19 -10.13 -31.52 -2.02
CA LEU A 19 -8.96 -32.12 -2.64
C LEU A 19 -7.62 -31.74 -1.95
N GLY A 20 -7.66 -30.93 -0.89
CA GLY A 20 -6.44 -30.46 -0.19
C GLY A 20 -5.55 -29.54 -1.05
N LEU A 21 -6.05 -29.02 -2.17
CA LEU A 21 -5.31 -28.19 -3.10
C LEU A 21 -5.18 -26.76 -2.56
N LYS A 22 -3.95 -26.23 -2.59
CA LYS A 22 -3.64 -24.85 -2.17
C LYS A 22 -2.95 -24.13 -3.31
N SER A 23 -3.30 -22.85 -3.52
CA SER A 23 -2.53 -21.98 -4.41
C SER A 23 -1.13 -21.79 -3.85
N LEU A 24 -0.11 -22.17 -4.63
CA LEU A 24 1.29 -21.88 -4.33
C LEU A 24 1.61 -20.38 -4.50
N VAL A 25 0.81 -19.68 -5.30
CA VAL A 25 0.96 -18.24 -5.52
C VAL A 25 0.31 -17.48 -4.36
N ARG A 26 1.13 -16.73 -3.64
CA ARG A 26 0.69 -15.83 -2.57
C ARG A 26 0.23 -14.50 -3.16
N ILE A 27 -0.97 -14.06 -2.82
CA ILE A 27 -1.47 -12.74 -3.22
C ILE A 27 -0.54 -11.67 -2.66
N LYS A 28 0.04 -10.86 -3.55
CA LYS A 28 0.86 -9.70 -3.16
C LYS A 28 -0.07 -8.62 -2.62
N LYS A 29 0.07 -8.27 -1.33
CA LYS A 29 -0.62 -7.11 -0.76
C LYS A 29 -0.10 -5.83 -1.43
N TYR A 30 -1.01 -4.92 -1.79
CA TYR A 30 -0.64 -3.60 -2.31
C TYR A 30 0.24 -2.83 -1.32
N ARG A 31 1.28 -2.18 -1.83
CA ARG A 31 2.15 -1.28 -1.08
C ARG A 31 2.34 -0.02 -1.91
N SER A 32 1.87 1.12 -1.42
CA SER A 32 2.07 2.44 -2.05
C SER A 32 3.53 2.89 -1.99
N TYR A 33 4.25 2.47 -0.94
CA TYR A 33 5.66 2.74 -0.79
C TYR A 33 6.49 1.95 -1.82
N LYS A 34 7.06 2.65 -2.79
CA LYS A 34 7.89 2.11 -3.87
C LYS A 34 9.39 2.08 -3.54
N GLY A 35 9.80 2.35 -2.30
CA GLY A 35 11.21 2.50 -1.90
C GLY A 35 11.71 3.94 -1.98
N LYS A 36 13.04 4.14 -2.01
CA LYS A 36 13.66 5.44 -2.33
C LYS A 36 13.43 5.73 -3.82
N VAL A 37 12.34 6.42 -4.14
CA VAL A 37 12.07 6.89 -5.50
C VAL A 37 12.51 8.35 -5.59
N GLY A 38 13.47 8.66 -6.46
CA GLY A 38 13.95 10.02 -6.71
C GLY A 38 14.99 10.54 -5.70
N LYS A 39 15.29 11.84 -5.80
CA LYS A 39 16.25 12.54 -4.95
C LYS A 39 15.56 12.95 -3.65
N ILE A 40 15.96 12.37 -2.52
CA ILE A 40 15.48 12.77 -1.19
C ILE A 40 16.10 14.12 -0.86
N ALA A 41 15.27 15.11 -0.54
CA ALA A 41 15.75 16.38 -0.03
C ALA A 41 16.46 16.17 1.31
N PRO A 42 17.61 16.84 1.56
CA PRO A 42 18.29 16.75 2.84
C PRO A 42 17.36 17.21 3.97
N ASN A 43 17.42 16.53 5.12
CA ASN A 43 16.68 16.93 6.31
C ASN A 43 17.40 18.10 6.99
N ILE A 44 17.18 19.31 6.47
CA ILE A 44 17.84 20.54 6.96
C ILE A 44 17.44 20.86 8.40
N LEU A 45 16.24 20.44 8.81
CA LEU A 45 15.70 20.80 10.13
C LEU A 45 16.25 19.91 11.25
N GLU A 46 16.57 18.65 10.98
CA GLU A 46 17.04 17.64 11.95
C GLU A 46 16.21 17.61 13.27
N ARG A 47 14.89 17.87 13.18
CA ARG A 47 13.97 18.03 14.32
C ARG A 47 14.29 19.20 15.28
N ASN A 48 15.11 20.17 14.85
CA ASN A 48 15.33 21.41 15.57
C ASN A 48 14.26 22.45 15.22
N PHE A 49 13.22 22.52 16.05
CA PHE A 49 12.11 23.46 15.91
C PHE A 49 12.32 24.79 16.65
N LYS A 50 13.44 24.99 17.36
CA LYS A 50 13.71 26.26 18.06
C LYS A 50 14.15 27.33 17.05
N THR A 51 13.61 28.53 17.18
CA THR A 51 13.96 29.73 16.39
C THR A 51 14.04 30.94 17.30
N GLU A 52 14.88 31.91 16.94
CA GLU A 52 15.04 33.15 17.71
C GLU A 52 14.03 34.21 17.25
N LYS A 53 13.59 34.15 15.98
CA LYS A 53 12.64 35.10 15.40
C LYS A 53 11.52 34.38 14.63
N PRO A 54 10.37 35.03 14.44
CA PRO A 54 9.33 34.54 13.55
C PRO A 54 9.85 34.36 12.11
N ASN A 55 9.25 33.44 11.35
CA ASN A 55 9.51 33.20 9.93
C ASN A 55 10.91 32.64 9.56
N GLU A 56 11.71 32.19 10.53
CA GLU A 56 13.03 31.59 10.25
C GLU A 56 12.96 30.13 9.77
N LYS A 57 11.91 29.40 10.16
CA LYS A 57 11.70 27.99 9.78
C LYS A 57 10.26 27.78 9.36
N TRP A 58 10.08 27.27 8.14
CA TRP A 58 8.78 26.90 7.59
C TRP A 58 8.75 25.40 7.37
N VAL A 59 7.83 24.73 8.05
CA VAL A 59 7.64 23.27 7.97
C VAL A 59 6.26 23.02 7.36
N THR A 60 6.20 22.08 6.42
CA THR A 60 4.95 21.63 5.81
C THR A 60 4.89 20.11 5.93
N ASP A 61 3.80 19.61 6.49
CA ASP A 61 3.55 18.17 6.64
C ASP A 61 2.39 17.77 5.72
N ILE A 62 2.55 16.66 5.00
CA ILE A 62 1.50 16.07 4.17
C ILE A 62 0.87 14.92 4.95
N THR A 63 -0.40 15.07 5.30
CA THR A 63 -1.18 14.01 5.96
C THR A 63 -2.08 13.34 4.94
N GLU A 64 -1.83 12.07 4.62
CA GLU A 64 -2.75 11.26 3.81
C GLU A 64 -3.90 10.78 4.71
N PHE A 65 -5.12 11.21 4.40
CA PHE A 65 -6.33 10.66 5.01
C PHE A 65 -7.05 9.76 4.01
N LYS A 66 -7.49 8.59 4.46
CA LYS A 66 -8.28 7.66 3.64
C LYS A 66 -9.74 8.02 3.78
N LEU A 67 -10.38 8.33 2.66
CA LEU A 67 -11.84 8.36 2.58
C LEU A 67 -12.33 6.92 2.40
N CYS A 68 -12.88 6.34 3.48
CA CYS A 68 -13.56 5.05 3.41
C CYS A 68 -15.03 5.28 3.07
N GLY A 69 -15.42 4.98 1.83
CA GLY A 69 -16.82 4.88 1.43
C GLY A 69 -17.08 5.41 0.02
N TYR A 70 -16.88 4.56 -0.99
CA TYR A 70 -17.83 4.21 -2.05
C TYR A 70 -17.42 2.86 -2.63
#